data_AF-A0A357CUP8-F1
#
_entry.id   AF-A0A357CUP8-F1
#
_cell.length_a   1.000
_cell.length_b   1.000
_cell.length_c   1.000
_cell.angle_alpha   90.00
_cell.angle_beta   90.00
_cell.angle_gamma   90.00
#
_symmetry.space_group_name_H-M   'P 1'
#
loop_
_entity.id
_entity.type
_entity.pdbx_description
1 polymer ?
#
loop_
_entity_poly.entity_id
_entity_poly.type
_entity_poly.pdbx_seq_one_letter_code
_entity_poly.pdbx_strand_id
1 'polypeptide(L)' 'MNRVYNFSAGPSMLPLSVLEKAAKEMTDYNGSGMSVMEMSHRSPVYEAIITAAEKNLRILMS' A
#
# COMPACT_ATOMS: atom_id res chain seq x y z
N MET A 1 -16.77 15.77 -8.56
CA MET A 1 -15.56 15.63 -9.39
C MET A 1 -15.64 14.31 -10.14
N ASN A 2 -15.47 14.31 -11.45
CA ASN A 2 -15.55 13.09 -12.27
C ASN A 2 -14.19 12.39 -12.25
N ARG A 3 -14.12 11.23 -11.58
CA ARG A 3 -12.93 10.38 -11.66
C ARG A 3 -12.81 9.83 -13.08
N VAL A 4 -11.64 9.98 -13.70
CA VAL A 4 -11.39 9.49 -15.07
C VAL A 4 -11.34 7.97 -15.07
N TYR A 5 -12.00 7.35 -16.05
CA TYR A 5 -11.83 5.93 -16.34
C TYR A 5 -10.53 5.70 -17.08
N ASN A 6 -9.57 5.10 -16.39
CA ASN A 6 -8.26 4.76 -16.94
C ASN A 6 -8.27 3.30 -17.43
N PHE A 7 -8.27 3.11 -18.76
CA PHE A 7 -8.25 1.81 -19.44
C PHE A 7 -6.84 1.38 -19.88
N SER A 8 -5.77 1.98 -19.34
CA SER A 8 -4.40 1.60 -19.67
C SER A 8 -4.12 0.12 -19.38
N ALA A 9 -3.40 -0.52 -20.30
CA ALA A 9 -3.04 -1.94 -20.21
C ALA A 9 -1.94 -2.24 -19.16
N GLY A 10 -1.18 -1.23 -18.73
CA GLY A 10 -0.10 -1.36 -17.76
C GLY A 10 0.94 -0.22 -17.86
N PRO A 11 1.31 0.47 -16.76
CA PRO A 11 0.62 0.51 -15.46
C PRO A 11 -0.88 0.86 -15.61
N SER A 12 -1.72 0.34 -14.72
CA SER A 12 -3.19 0.40 -14.83
C SER A 12 -3.84 1.11 -13.63
N MET A 13 -5.18 1.23 -13.66
CA MET A 13 -5.93 1.92 -12.61
C MET A 13 -5.90 1.16 -11.28
N LEU A 14 -5.51 1.83 -10.20
CA LEU A 14 -5.65 1.33 -8.83
C LEU A 14 -7.02 1.68 -8.21
N PRO A 15 -7.54 0.87 -7.28
CA PRO A 15 -8.73 1.23 -6.48
C PRO A 15 -8.55 2.57 -5.77
N LEU A 16 -9.58 3.43 -5.75
CA LEU A 16 -9.48 4.77 -5.15
C LEU A 16 -9.12 4.69 -3.67
N SER A 17 -9.78 3.79 -2.94
CA SER A 17 -9.57 3.61 -1.50
C SER A 17 -8.13 3.26 -1.14
N VAL A 18 -7.41 2.53 -2.02
CA VAL A 18 -6.00 2.20 -1.82
C VAL A 18 -5.13 3.44 -1.99
N LEU A 19 -5.39 4.25 -3.03
CA LEU A 19 -4.68 5.51 -3.26
C LEU A 19 -4.90 6.51 -2.11
N GLU A 20 -6.14 6.65 -1.64
CA GLU A 20 -6.49 7.55 -0.53
C GLU A 20 -5.83 7.10 0.78
N LYS A 21 -5.80 5.79 1.06
CA LYS A 21 -5.09 5.27 2.23
C LYS A 21 -3.59 5.55 2.14
N ALA A 22 -2.96 5.22 1.01
CA ALA A 22 -1.53 5.47 0.81
C ALA A 22 -1.18 6.96 0.91
N ALA A 23 -2.03 7.84 0.38
CA ALA A 23 -1.85 9.29 0.50
C ALA A 23 -1.94 9.77 1.95
N LYS A 24 -2.93 9.27 2.71
CA LYS A 24 -3.13 9.62 4.13
C LYS A 24 -1.94 9.20 5.01
N GLU A 25 -1.33 8.06 4.71
CA GLU A 25 -0.23 7.47 5.49
C GLU A 25 1.16 7.83 4.93
N MET A 26 1.24 8.66 3.89
CA MET A 26 2.47 8.89 3.12
C MET A 26 3.62 9.47 3.96
N THR A 27 3.30 10.39 4.86
CA THR A 27 4.29 11.07 5.72
C THR A 27 4.44 10.42 7.10
N ASP A 28 3.46 9.62 7.52
CA ASP A 28 3.48 8.91 8.80
C ASP A 28 2.65 7.64 8.69
N TYR A 29 3.35 6.50 8.59
CA TYR A 29 2.71 5.21 8.49
C TYR A 29 2.29 4.71 9.88
N ASN A 30 0.99 4.71 10.16
CA ASN A 30 0.41 4.22 11.41
C ASN A 30 1.02 4.82 12.69
N GLY A 31 1.42 6.10 12.66
CA GLY A 31 1.99 6.78 13.82
C GLY A 31 3.43 6.37 14.15
N SER A 32 4.15 5.80 13.19
CA SER A 32 5.59 5.50 13.34
C SER A 32 6.46 6.75 13.33
N GLY A 33 5.92 7.91 12.97
CA GLY A 33 6.65 9.17 12.83
C GLY A 33 7.54 9.23 11.58
N MET A 34 7.31 8.35 10.61
CA MET A 34 8.08 8.26 9.36
C MET A 34 7.26 7.64 8.23
N SER A 35 7.63 7.94 6.99
CA SER A 35 7.07 7.31 5.80
C SER A 35 7.46 5.83 5.72
N VAL A 36 6.61 4.99 5.12
CA VAL A 36 6.98 3.61 4.76
C VAL A 36 8.24 3.55 3.89
N MET A 37 8.49 4.59 3.09
CA MET A 37 9.67 4.68 2.22
C MET A 37 10.98 4.95 2.97
N GLU A 38 10.90 5.40 4.23
CA GLU A 38 12.06 5.71 5.09
C GLU A 38 12.37 4.56 6.06
N MET A 39 11.48 3.56 6.14
CA MET A 39 11.62 2.43 7.07
C MET A 39 12.74 1.48 6.65
N SER A 40 13.50 0.99 7.63
CA SER A 40 14.34 -0.18 7.40
C SER A 40 13.46 -1.39 7.03
N HIS A 41 13.82 -2.09 5.96
CA HIS A 41 13.17 -3.33 5.55
C HIS A 41 13.30 -4.46 6.60
N ARG A 42 14.16 -4.29 7.60
CA ARG A 42 14.33 -5.21 8.75
C ARG A 42 13.66 -4.70 10.02
N SER A 43 12.99 -3.55 9.97
CA SER A 43 12.26 -3.05 11.13
C SER A 43 11.02 -3.93 11.37
N PRO A 44 10.60 -4.14 12.63
CA PRO A 44 9.39 -4.88 12.93
C PRO A 44 8.13 -4.30 12.25
N VAL A 45 8.10 -2.98 12.06
CA VAL A 45 6.99 -2.29 11.39
C VAL A 45 6.89 -2.70 9.93
N TYR A 46 8.01 -2.69 9.18
CA TYR A 46 8.02 -3.12 7.78
C TYR A 46 7.83 -4.65 7.65
N GLU A 47 8.41 -5.44 8.54
CA GLU A 47 8.26 -6.90 8.56
C GLU A 47 6.78 -7.32 8.66
N ALA A 48 5.99 -6.59 9.46
CA ALA A 48 4.55 -6.80 9.55
C ALA A 48 3.82 -6.52 8.20
N ILE A 49 4.24 -5.50 7.45
CA ILE A 49 3.66 -5.17 6.14
C ILE A 49 3.89 -6.30 5.14
N ILE A 50 5.15 -6.73 4.98
CA ILE A 50 5.51 -7.72 3.98
C ILE A 50 4.92 -9.10 4.31
N THR A 51 4.93 -9.50 5.58
CA THR A 51 4.35 -10.76 6.04
C THR A 51 2.83 -10.79 5.81
N ALA A 52 2.14 -9.68 6.11
CA ALA A 52 0.71 -9.56 5.85
C ALA A 52 0.40 -9.60 4.34
N ALA A 53 1.19 -8.92 3.52
CA ALA A 53 1.03 -8.94 2.07
C ALA A 53 1.17 -10.35 1.49
N GLU A 54 2.22 -11.08 1.88
CA GLU A 54 2.43 -12.47 1.46
C GLU A 54 1.27 -13.37 1.90
N LYS A 55 0.87 -13.29 3.17
CA LYS A 55 -0.24 -14.08 3.71
C LYS A 55 -1.54 -13.83 2.94
N ASN A 56 -1.87 -12.56 2.69
CA ASN A 56 -3.09 -12.19 1.97
C ASN A 56 -3.08 -12.73 0.54
N LEU A 57 -1.93 -12.67 -0.14
CA LEU A 57 -1.80 -13.24 -1.48
C LEU A 57 -2.06 -14.75 -1.48
N ARG A 58 -1.47 -15.48 -0.52
CA ARG A 58 -1.68 -16.94 -0.38
C ARG A 58 -3.14 -17.30 -0.13
N ILE A 59 -3.83 -16.52 0.72
CA ILE A 59 -5.26 -16.71 1.01
C ILE A 59 -6.13 -16.44 -0.22
N LEU A 60 -5.81 -15.42 -1.03
CA LEU A 60 -6.59 -15.09 -2.23
C LEU A 60 -6.39 -16.10 -3.37
N MET A 61 -5.27 -16.82 -3.37
CA MET A 61 -4.91 -17.78 -4.43
C MET A 61 -5.25 -19.24 -4.10
N SER A 62 -5.74 -19.53 -2.90
CA SER A 62 -6.24 -20.86 -2.50
C SER A 62 -7.70 -21.06 -2.87
#